data_AF-A0A7X8CTX7-F1
#
_entry.id   AF-A0A7X8CTX7-F1
#
_cell.length_a   1.000
_cell.length_b   1.000
_cell.length_c   1.000
_cell.angle_alpha   90.00
_cell.angle_beta   90.00
_cell.angle_gamma   90.00
#
_symmetry.space_group_name_H-M   'P 1'
#
loop_
_entity.id
_entity.type
_entity.pdbx_description
1 polymer ?
#
loop_
_entity_poly.entity_id
_entity_poly.type
_entity_poly.pdbx_seq_one_letter_code
_entity_poly.pdbx_strand_id
1 'polypeptide(L)'
;MKPQNYFKTIPFIFVLFLLFIITGCAQNEVVDQCLTGHKYGFFGGLWHGFIAPFDFIGMLFNKDITMYAQNNNGGLYALGFLLGSGGWGFFGSKGVHRVQHHRVTYRSQKFDDAEIVE
;
A
#
# COMPACT_ATOMS: atom_id res chain seq x y z
N MET A 1 -11.40 17.78 -39.21
CA MET A 1 -11.57 17.93 -37.75
C MET A 1 -11.13 16.62 -37.10
N LYS A 2 -10.13 16.59 -36.20
CA LYS A 2 -9.62 15.36 -35.54
C LYS A 2 -9.96 15.37 -34.04
N PRO A 3 -11.12 14.85 -33.60
CA PRO A 3 -11.48 14.80 -32.18
C PRO A 3 -11.42 13.35 -31.70
N GLN A 4 -10.22 12.83 -31.42
CA GLN A 4 -10.10 11.46 -30.87
C GLN A 4 -9.01 11.33 -29.78
N ASN A 5 -7.96 12.16 -29.80
CA ASN A 5 -6.85 12.03 -28.84
C ASN A 5 -7.05 12.82 -27.54
N TYR A 6 -7.89 13.87 -27.54
CA TYR A 6 -8.11 14.73 -26.37
C TYR A 6 -8.86 14.03 -25.23
N PHE A 7 -9.77 13.10 -25.54
CA PHE A 7 -10.55 12.40 -24.51
C PHE A 7 -9.70 11.48 -23.62
N LYS A 8 -8.56 10.99 -24.13
CA LYS A 8 -7.61 10.16 -23.37
C LYS A 8 -6.56 10.96 -22.62
N THR A 9 -6.24 12.18 -23.05
CA THR A 9 -5.24 13.04 -22.36
C THR A 9 -5.83 13.81 -21.18
N ILE A 10 -7.13 14.13 -21.20
CA ILE A 10 -7.84 14.78 -20.08
C ILE A 10 -7.73 14.00 -18.75
N PRO A 11 -8.04 12.69 -18.69
CA PRO A 11 -7.90 11.95 -17.43
C PRO A 11 -6.44 11.85 -16.95
N PHE A 12 -5.48 11.79 -17.88
CA PHE A 12 -4.06 11.78 -17.54
C PHE A 12 -3.61 13.11 -16.91
N ILE A 13 -4.02 14.24 -17.49
CA ILE A 13 -3.74 15.58 -16.95
C ILE A 13 -4.43 15.77 -15.59
N PHE A 14 -5.65 15.26 -15.43
CA PHE A 14 -6.37 15.31 -14.16
C PHE A 14 -5.65 14.51 -13.05
N VAL A 15 -5.17 13.29 -13.35
CA VAL A 15 -4.37 12.49 -12.41
C VAL A 15 -3.08 13.20 -12.04
N LEU A 16 -2.38 13.80 -13.02
CA LEU A 16 -1.14 14.55 -12.77
C LEU A 16 -1.38 15.77 -11.87
N PHE A 17 -2.46 16.49 -12.12
CA PHE A 17 -2.89 17.64 -11.31
C PHE A 17 -3.26 17.22 -9.88
N LEU A 18 -3.96 16.10 -9.73
CA LEU A 18 -4.31 15.54 -8.43
C LEU A 18 -3.07 15.13 -7.64
N LEU A 19 -2.10 14.49 -8.28
CA LEU A 19 -0.81 14.14 -7.67
C LEU A 19 -0.05 15.39 -7.21
N PHE A 20 -0.09 16.47 -7.99
CA PHE A 20 0.58 17.72 -7.64
C PHE A 20 -0.05 18.38 -6.41
N ILE A 21 -1.38 18.40 -6.30
CA ILE A 21 -2.09 18.94 -5.12
C ILE A 21 -1.72 18.20 -3.83
N ILE A 22 -1.53 16.88 -3.89
CA ILE A 22 -1.25 16.05 -2.71
C ILE A 22 0.15 16.34 -2.11
N THR A 23 1.08 16.87 -2.90
CA THR A 23 2.46 17.14 -2.42
C THR A 23 2.58 18.37 -1.51
N GLY A 24 1.54 19.20 -1.37
CA GLY A 24 1.64 20.51 -0.72
C GLY A 24 1.48 20.55 0.81
N CYS A 25 1.01 19.48 1.47
CA CYS A 25 0.63 19.51 2.90
C CYS A 25 1.56 18.73 3.84
N ALA A 26 2.85 18.60 3.52
CA ALA A 26 3.82 17.93 4.39
C ALA A 26 4.65 18.96 5.19
N GLN A 27 4.02 19.66 6.13
CA GLN A 27 4.73 20.56 7.05
C GLN A 27 5.36 19.74 8.18
N ASN A 28 6.66 19.91 8.42
CA ASN A 28 7.36 19.32 9.56
C ASN A 28 7.39 20.32 10.72
N GLU A 29 7.04 19.84 11.91
CA GLU A 29 7.16 20.57 13.17
C GLU A 29 8.56 20.38 13.78
N VAL A 30 9.31 21.48 13.90
CA VAL A 30 10.68 21.45 14.43
C VAL A 30 10.66 21.21 15.93
N VAL A 31 10.81 19.96 16.34
CA VAL A 31 10.85 19.52 17.76
C VAL A 31 12.24 19.13 18.25
N ASP A 32 13.27 19.31 17.42
CA ASP A 32 14.64 18.84 17.70
C ASP A 32 15.22 19.35 19.04
N GLN A 33 14.85 20.56 19.46
CA GLN A 33 15.31 21.16 20.71
C GLN A 33 14.68 20.52 21.96
N CYS A 34 13.53 19.85 21.81
CA CYS A 34 12.82 19.17 22.90
C CYS A 34 13.22 17.70 23.04
N LEU A 35 13.90 17.15 22.03
CA LEU A 35 14.31 15.75 22.01
C LEU A 35 15.61 15.58 22.79
N THR A 36 15.58 14.74 23.83
CA THR A 36 16.76 14.38 24.62
C THR A 36 17.00 12.87 24.56
N GLY A 37 18.23 12.43 24.84
CA GLY A 37 18.58 11.02 24.91
C GLY A 37 19.03 10.40 23.58
N HIS A 38 18.90 9.08 23.48
CA HIS A 38 19.43 8.27 22.38
C HIS A 38 18.66 8.50 21.07
N LYS A 39 19.40 8.73 19.99
CA LYS A 39 18.87 8.92 18.64
C LYS A 39 18.87 7.61 17.85
N TYR A 40 17.69 7.12 17.50
CA TYR A 40 17.56 5.85 16.79
C TYR A 40 17.86 6.00 15.28
N GLY A 41 18.63 5.05 14.76
CA GLY A 41 18.95 4.94 13.33
C GLY A 41 18.28 3.74 12.66
N PHE A 42 18.83 3.26 11.55
CA PHE A 42 18.27 2.16 10.74
C PHE A 42 17.93 0.90 11.56
N PHE A 43 18.87 0.39 12.37
CA PHE A 43 18.65 -0.82 13.17
C PHE A 43 17.60 -0.64 14.26
N GLY A 44 17.53 0.56 14.85
CA GLY A 44 16.46 0.91 15.79
C GLY A 44 15.10 0.91 15.09
N GLY A 45 15.04 1.45 13.87
CA GLY A 45 13.86 1.39 13.02
C GLY A 45 13.46 -0.04 12.72
N LEU A 46 14.40 -0.89 12.32
CA LEU A 46 14.13 -2.30 12.01
C LEU A 46 13.54 -3.05 13.22
N TRP A 47 14.09 -2.83 14.41
CA TRP A 47 13.59 -3.40 15.65
C TRP A 47 12.19 -2.90 16.00
N HIS A 48 11.98 -1.57 16.04
CA HIS A 48 10.67 -0.97 16.33
C HIS A 48 9.61 -1.38 15.30
N GLY A 49 9.98 -1.50 14.03
CA GLY A 49 9.09 -2.01 12.98
C GLY A 49 8.66 -3.46 13.23
N PHE A 50 9.58 -4.32 13.68
CA PHE A 50 9.28 -5.72 13.99
C PHE A 50 8.30 -5.88 15.17
N ILE A 51 8.44 -5.05 16.21
CA ILE A 51 7.57 -5.08 17.39
C ILE A 51 6.33 -4.16 17.28
N ALA A 52 6.19 -3.42 16.17
CA ALA A 52 5.15 -2.41 15.97
C ALA A 52 3.71 -2.87 16.30
N PRO A 53 3.27 -4.12 16.00
CA PRO A 53 1.93 -4.56 16.38
C PRO A 53 1.73 -4.62 17.90
N PHE A 54 2.75 -5.02 18.65
CA PHE A 54 2.71 -5.06 20.11
C PHE A 54 2.76 -3.66 20.70
N ASP A 55 3.62 -2.79 20.17
CA ASP A 55 3.72 -1.39 20.59
C ASP A 55 2.41 -0.64 20.34
N PHE A 56 1.73 -0.91 19.21
CA PHE A 56 0.42 -0.35 18.92
C PHE A 56 -0.63 -0.76 19.97
N ILE A 57 -0.68 -2.05 20.35
CA ILE A 57 -1.56 -2.52 21.41
C ILE A 57 -1.23 -1.83 22.74
N GLY A 58 0.05 -1.70 23.08
CA GLY A 58 0.51 -1.01 24.29
C GLY A 58 0.11 0.47 24.33
N MET A 59 0.26 1.16 23.20
CA MET A 59 -0.07 2.58 23.04
C MET A 59 -1.57 2.88 23.26
N LEU A 60 -2.47 1.90 23.05
CA LEU A 60 -3.90 2.07 23.36
C LEU A 60 -4.19 2.20 24.85
N PHE A 61 -3.32 1.65 25.70
CA PHE A 61 -3.50 1.66 27.16
C PHE A 61 -2.54 2.61 27.88
N ASN A 62 -1.37 2.87 27.28
CA ASN A 62 -0.37 3.75 27.85
C ASN A 62 0.12 4.78 26.83
N LYS A 63 -0.17 6.06 27.11
CA LYS A 63 0.24 7.23 26.32
C LYS A 63 1.75 7.48 26.28
N ASP A 64 2.52 6.84 27.16
CA ASP A 64 3.97 6.99 27.21
C ASP A 64 4.68 5.98 26.27
N ILE A 65 3.93 5.02 25.69
CA ILE A 65 4.44 4.07 24.70
C ILE A 65 4.20 4.66 23.30
N THR A 66 5.25 4.73 22.49
CA THR A 66 5.16 5.21 21.11
C THR A 66 5.69 4.15 20.16
N MET A 67 4.92 3.85 19.11
CA MET A 67 5.32 2.88 18.08
C MET A 67 6.52 3.37 17.27
N TYR A 68 6.64 4.69 17.08
CA TYR A 68 7.68 5.31 16.28
C TYR A 68 8.53 6.21 17.18
N ALA A 69 9.85 6.03 17.15
CA ALA A 69 10.75 6.81 18.00
C ALA A 69 10.70 8.30 17.65
N GLN A 70 10.44 9.16 18.63
CA GLN A 70 10.43 10.62 18.43
C GLN A 70 11.85 11.12 18.10
N ASN A 71 12.88 10.64 18.80
CA ASN A 71 14.27 10.96 18.55
C ASN A 71 14.91 9.97 17.56
N ASN A 72 14.81 10.28 16.26
CA ASN A 72 15.34 9.42 15.19
C ASN A 72 16.12 10.22 14.13
N ASN A 73 16.88 9.54 13.28
CA ASN A 73 17.68 10.16 12.20
C ASN A 73 16.92 10.38 10.87
N GLY A 74 15.60 10.34 10.90
CA GLY A 74 14.73 10.57 9.75
C GLY A 74 14.66 9.35 8.83
N GLY A 75 15.04 9.55 7.57
CA GLY A 75 14.79 8.59 6.48
C GLY A 75 15.39 7.20 6.70
N LEU A 76 16.57 7.09 7.32
CA LEU A 76 17.20 5.78 7.56
C LEU A 76 16.45 4.98 8.62
N TYR A 77 16.02 5.62 9.71
CA TYR A 77 15.14 5.01 10.69
C TYR A 77 13.79 4.61 10.06
N ALA A 78 13.19 5.51 9.26
CA ALA A 78 11.93 5.25 8.56
C ALA A 78 12.01 4.02 7.62
N LEU A 79 13.13 3.90 6.88
CA LEU A 79 13.40 2.75 6.03
C LEU A 79 13.51 1.46 6.84
N GLY A 80 14.25 1.49 7.95
CA GLY A 80 14.34 0.34 8.87
C GLY A 80 12.96 -0.07 9.39
N PHE A 81 12.16 0.90 9.86
CA PHE A 81 10.81 0.68 10.36
C PHE A 81 9.90 0.05 9.31
N LEU A 82 9.95 0.55 8.08
CA LEU A 82 9.17 0.02 6.96
C LEU A 82 9.54 -1.45 6.67
N LEU A 83 10.83 -1.78 6.65
CA LEU A 83 11.29 -3.15 6.43
C LEU A 83 10.92 -4.08 7.60
N GLY A 84 11.07 -3.61 8.83
CA GLY A 84 10.74 -4.38 10.04
C GLY A 84 9.26 -4.69 10.14
N SER A 85 8.40 -3.70 9.89
CA SER A 85 6.94 -3.86 9.90
C SER A 85 6.42 -4.64 8.69
N GLY A 86 7.08 -4.50 7.54
CA GLY A 86 6.74 -5.18 6.29
C GLY A 86 6.76 -6.71 6.38
N GLY A 87 7.55 -7.29 7.30
CA GLY A 87 7.55 -8.72 7.58
C GLY A 87 6.15 -9.26 7.90
N TRP A 88 5.39 -8.54 8.73
CA TRP A 88 4.03 -8.96 9.14
C TRP A 88 3.03 -8.98 7.97
N GLY A 89 3.14 -8.04 7.03
CA GLY A 89 2.29 -7.98 5.84
C GLY A 89 2.69 -8.97 4.74
N PHE A 90 4.00 -9.21 4.56
CA PHE A 90 4.50 -10.18 3.58
C PHE A 90 4.24 -11.62 3.99
N PHE A 91 4.33 -11.96 5.27
CA PHE A 91 4.02 -13.32 5.75
C PHE A 91 2.51 -13.64 5.70
N GLY A 92 1.63 -12.63 5.72
CA GLY A 92 0.18 -12.80 5.60
C GLY A 92 -0.36 -12.81 4.17
N SER A 93 0.45 -12.41 3.19
CA SER A 93 0.03 -12.37 1.78
C SER A 93 0.03 -13.78 1.20
N LYS A 94 -1.10 -14.48 1.37
CA LYS A 94 -1.40 -15.71 0.62
C LYS A 94 -1.24 -15.36 -0.86
N GLY A 95 -0.20 -15.90 -1.48
CA GLY A 95 0.25 -15.55 -2.82
C GLY A 95 -0.90 -15.45 -3.82
N VAL A 96 -0.80 -14.45 -4.71
CA VAL A 96 -1.72 -14.22 -5.82
C VAL A 96 -2.17 -15.55 -6.41
N HIS A 97 -3.41 -15.94 -6.15
CA HIS A 97 -3.97 -17.15 -6.70
C HIS A 97 -4.03 -16.93 -8.21
N ARG A 98 -3.18 -17.62 -8.96
CA ARG A 98 -3.15 -17.54 -10.43
C ARG A 98 -4.55 -17.91 -10.92
N VAL A 99 -5.31 -16.94 -11.40
CA VAL A 99 -6.63 -17.16 -11.99
C VAL A 99 -6.42 -18.01 -13.25
N GLN A 100 -6.69 -19.31 -13.16
CA GLN A 100 -6.73 -20.18 -14.32
C GLN A 100 -8.01 -19.86 -15.10
N HIS A 101 -7.88 -19.28 -16.29
CA HIS A 101 -9.01 -19.16 -17.20
C HIS A 101 -9.36 -20.55 -17.75
N HIS A 102 -10.49 -21.11 -17.30
CA HIS A 102 -11.03 -22.32 -17.89
C HIS A 102 -11.59 -21.99 -19.27
N ARG A 103 -10.95 -22.51 -20.33
CA ARG A 103 -11.41 -22.36 -21.71
C ARG A 103 -12.63 -23.26 -21.90
N VAL A 104 -13.83 -22.68 -21.94
CA VAL A 104 -15.07 -23.39 -22.27
C VAL A 104 -15.14 -23.59 -23.78
N THR A 105 -15.03 -24.84 -24.24
CA THR A 105 -15.26 -25.19 -25.64
C THR A 105 -16.75 -25.42 -25.85
N TYR A 106 -17.43 -24.45 -26.48
CA TYR A 106 -18.81 -24.62 -26.92
C TYR A 106 -18.85 -25.62 -28.08
N ARG A 107 -19.36 -26.82 -27.82
CA ARG A 107 -19.74 -27.77 -28.86
C ARG A 107 -21.12 -27.37 -29.36
N SER A 108 -21.17 -26.66 -30.49
CA SER A 108 -22.42 -26.42 -31.21
C SER A 108 -23.02 -27.77 -31.60
N GLN A 109 -24.04 -28.23 -30.87
CA GLN A 109 -24.86 -29.34 -31.31
C GLN A 109 -25.83 -28.78 -32.34
N LYS A 110 -25.53 -29.08 -33.60
CA LYS A 110 -26.36 -28.70 -34.74
C LYS A 110 -27.60 -29.59 -34.70
N PHE A 111 -28.75 -29.01 -34.37
CA PHE A 111 -30.03 -29.69 -34.34
C PHE A 111 -30.52 -29.86 -35.79
N ASP A 112 -29.94 -30.82 -36.51
CA ASP A 112 -30.33 -31.12 -37.89
C ASP A 112 -31.51 -32.12 -37.98
N ASP A 113 -31.92 -32.74 -36.86
CA ASP A 113 -32.98 -33.77 -36.81
C ASP A 113 -34.16 -33.38 -35.89
N ALA A 114 -34.83 -32.26 -36.18
CA ALA A 114 -36.11 -31.96 -35.54
C ALA A 114 -37.25 -32.56 -36.37
N GLU A 115 -37.74 -33.73 -35.97
CA GLU A 115 -38.96 -34.33 -36.52
C GLU A 115 -40.19 -33.56 -36.00
N ILE A 116 -40.99 -33.03 -36.92
CA ILE A 116 -42.22 -32.32 -36.60
C ILE A 116 -43.27 -33.38 -36.31
N VAL A 117 -43.62 -33.52 -35.03
CA VAL A 117 -44.73 -34.35 -34.59
C VAL A 117 -46.01 -33.55 -34.80
N GLU A 118 -46.88 -34.04 -35.71
CA GLU A 118 -48.21 -33.51 -35.97
C GLU A 118 -49.23 -33.93 -34.89
#